data_AF-A0AAE4EEX1-F1
#
_entry.id   AF-A0AAE4EEX1-F1
#
_cell.length_a   1.000
_cell.length_b   1.000
_cell.length_c   1.000
_cell.angle_alpha   90.00
_cell.angle_beta   90.00
_cell.angle_gamma   90.00
#
_symmetry.space_group_name_H-M   'P 1'
#
loop_
_entity.id
_entity.type
_entity.pdbx_description
1 polymer ?
#
loop_
_entity_poly.entity_id
_entity_poly.type
_entity_poly.pdbx_seq_one_letter_code
_entity_poly.pdbx_strand_id
1 'polypeptide(L)'
;MDGPGFHVDVGKMEEAANGIKRSVTDQSSFELRDLCGDTSLYGHDGIHNSLMNFCVRWSDGLDILTDDADAIGNVLTKAAAAYRATESAAAGSLTTDPGQGPVDDG
;
A
#
# COMPACT_ATOMS: atom_id res chain seq x y z
N MET A 1 24.69 1.48 20.10
CA MET A 1 24.06 0.49 21.00
C MET A 1 22.58 0.77 20.88
N ASP A 2 21.94 0.07 19.95
CA ASP A 2 20.52 0.29 19.65
C ASP A 2 19.69 -0.34 20.77
N GLY A 3 18.85 0.47 21.40
CA GLY A 3 18.04 0.06 22.54
C GLY A 3 16.97 -0.98 22.16
N PRO A 4 16.35 -1.64 23.16
CA PRO A 4 15.32 -2.63 22.92
C PRO A 4 14.05 -1.96 22.37
N GLY A 5 13.93 -1.93 21.04
CA GLY A 5 12.80 -1.34 20.32
C GLY A 5 12.57 -2.01 18.97
N PHE A 6 11.41 -1.76 18.35
CA PHE A 6 11.09 -2.27 17.02
C PHE A 6 12.03 -1.66 15.97
N HIS A 7 12.86 -2.49 15.33
CA HIS A 7 13.61 -2.11 14.13
C HIS A 7 12.71 -2.18 12.90
N VAL A 8 11.75 -1.26 12.84
CA VAL A 8 10.92 -1.08 11.65
C VAL A 8 11.43 0.11 10.88
N ASP A 9 11.82 -0.11 9.63
CA ASP A 9 12.12 0.97 8.69
C ASP A 9 10.80 1.54 8.17
N VAL A 10 10.33 2.59 8.85
CA VAL A 10 9.09 3.29 8.51
C VAL A 10 9.15 3.87 7.09
N GLY A 11 10.32 4.33 6.65
CA GLY A 11 10.51 4.83 5.29
C GLY A 11 10.26 3.74 4.25
N LYS A 12 10.76 2.52 4.48
CA LYS A 12 10.49 1.38 3.60
C LYS A 12 9.03 0.94 3.58
N MET A 13 8.33 1.06 4.71
CA MET A 13 6.88 0.80 4.74
C MET A 13 6.10 1.80 3.90
N GLU A 14 6.45 3.08 3.96
CA GLU A 14 5.83 4.13 3.14
C GLU A 14 6.16 3.97 1.65
N GLU A 15 7.41 3.65 1.32
CA GLU A 15 7.82 3.31 -0.05
C GLU A 15 6.99 2.14 -0.61
N ALA A 16 6.82 1.08 0.17
CA ALA A 16 6.02 -0.09 -0.22
C ALA A 16 4.54 0.28 -0.43
N ALA A 17 3.93 1.01 0.51
CA ALA A 17 2.55 1.46 0.40
C ALA A 17 2.32 2.32 -0.86
N ASN A 18 3.22 3.28 -1.12
CA ASN A 18 3.17 4.13 -2.30
C ASN A 18 3.42 3.36 -3.60
N GLY A 19 4.31 2.37 -3.57
CA GLY A 19 4.56 1.46 -4.70
C GLY A 19 3.31 0.68 -5.07
N ILE A 20 2.65 0.08 -4.07
CA ILE A 20 1.39 -0.66 -4.25
C ILE A 20 0.31 0.25 -4.83
N LYS A 21 0.12 1.44 -4.25
CA LYS A 21 -0.90 2.39 -4.71
C LYS A 21 -0.71 2.80 -6.16
N ARG A 22 0.55 3.02 -6.60
CA ARG A 22 0.86 3.30 -8.01
C ARG A 22 0.51 2.11 -8.91
N SER A 23 0.92 0.90 -8.55
CA SER A 23 0.60 -0.30 -9.33
C SER A 23 -0.92 -0.53 -9.45
N VAL A 24 -1.68 -0.29 -8.39
CA VAL A 24 -3.16 -0.35 -8.41
C VAL A 24 -3.74 0.70 -9.35
N THR A 25 -3.25 1.94 -9.26
CA THR A 25 -3.69 3.04 -10.14
C THR A 25 -3.43 2.71 -11.61
N ASP A 26 -2.23 2.21 -11.92
CA ASP A 26 -1.85 1.83 -13.28
C ASP A 26 -2.75 0.72 -13.84
N GLN A 27 -3.09 -0.28 -13.03
CA GLN A 27 -4.01 -1.36 -13.42
C GLN A 27 -5.45 -0.86 -13.62
N SER A 28 -5.94 0.04 -12.77
CA SER A 28 -7.30 0.60 -12.89
C SER A 28 -7.51 1.45 -14.15
N SER A 29 -6.43 1.86 -14.83
CA SER A 29 -6.51 2.75 -15.99
C SER A 29 -6.93 2.07 -17.29
N PHE A 30 -6.98 0.73 -17.32
CA PHE A 30 -7.42 -0.03 -18.49
C PHE A 30 -8.09 -1.36 -18.11
N GLU A 31 -9.41 -1.46 -18.27
CA GLU A 31 -10.10 -2.73 -18.09
C GLU A 31 -9.90 -3.63 -19.32
N LEU A 32 -9.44 -4.88 -19.10
CA LEU A 32 -9.24 -5.81 -20.21
C LEU A 32 -10.54 -6.16 -20.96
N ARG A 33 -11.70 -5.95 -20.34
CA ARG A 33 -13.01 -6.19 -20.99
C ARG A 33 -13.23 -5.33 -22.24
N ASP A 34 -12.55 -4.19 -22.36
CA ASP A 34 -12.62 -3.34 -23.55
C ASP A 34 -11.65 -3.77 -24.67
N LEU A 35 -10.69 -4.66 -24.36
CA LEU A 35 -9.67 -5.11 -25.31
C LEU A 35 -10.27 -5.93 -26.46
N CYS A 36 -11.34 -6.68 -26.22
CA CYS A 36 -11.90 -7.59 -27.22
C CYS A 36 -12.65 -6.87 -28.35
N GLY A 37 -13.06 -5.61 -28.18
CA GLY A 37 -13.71 -4.82 -29.23
C GLY A 37 -14.98 -5.47 -29.83
N ASP A 38 -15.38 -4.99 -31.01
CA ASP A 38 -16.59 -5.44 -31.71
C ASP A 38 -16.40 -6.80 -32.40
N THR A 39 -17.44 -7.64 -32.41
CA THR A 39 -17.43 -8.96 -33.04
C THR A 39 -17.10 -8.91 -34.53
N SER A 40 -17.46 -7.84 -35.23
CA SER A 40 -17.16 -7.63 -36.66
C SER A 40 -15.67 -7.51 -36.98
N LEU A 41 -14.82 -7.24 -35.98
CA LEU A 41 -13.36 -7.27 -36.11
C LEU A 41 -12.82 -8.70 -36.29
N TYR A 42 -13.66 -9.71 -36.06
CA TYR A 42 -13.31 -11.12 -36.09
C TYR A 42 -14.05 -11.80 -37.24
N GLY A 43 -13.34 -12.65 -37.98
CA GLY A 43 -13.94 -13.45 -39.06
C GLY A 43 -14.82 -14.61 -38.57
N HIS A 44 -14.96 -14.80 -37.24
CA HIS A 44 -15.71 -15.90 -36.64
C HIS A 44 -16.12 -15.60 -35.19
N ASP A 45 -17.43 -15.66 -34.92
CA ASP A 45 -18.02 -15.35 -33.60
C ASP A 45 -17.42 -16.17 -32.45
N GLY A 46 -17.10 -17.44 -32.70
CA GLY A 46 -16.49 -18.30 -31.67
C GLY A 46 -15.12 -17.81 -31.18
N ILE A 47 -14.35 -17.12 -32.04
CA ILE A 47 -13.04 -16.57 -31.66
C ILE A 47 -13.27 -15.33 -30.79
N HIS A 48 -14.15 -14.42 -31.22
CA HIS A 48 -14.53 -13.25 -30.44
C HIS A 48 -15.07 -13.64 -29.06
N ASN A 49 -16.02 -14.58 -29.01
CA ASN A 49 -16.61 -15.06 -27.75
C ASN A 49 -15.57 -15.66 -26.82
N SER A 50 -14.59 -16.41 -27.34
CA SER A 50 -13.53 -17.00 -26.53
C SER A 50 -12.61 -15.93 -25.94
N LEU A 51 -12.25 -14.92 -26.75
CA LEU A 51 -11.44 -13.79 -26.28
C LEU A 51 -12.20 -12.91 -25.30
N MET A 52 -13.47 -12.62 -25.54
CA MET A 52 -14.33 -11.86 -24.63
C MET A 52 -14.44 -12.56 -23.28
N ASN A 53 -14.70 -13.87 -23.26
CA ASN A 53 -14.74 -14.65 -22.01
C ASN A 53 -13.41 -14.59 -21.23
N PHE A 54 -12.29 -14.63 -21.95
CA PHE A 54 -10.97 -14.46 -21.34
C PHE A 54 -10.80 -13.06 -20.74
N CYS A 55 -11.10 -12.01 -21.52
CA CYS A 55 -11.01 -10.62 -21.11
C CYS A 55 -11.85 -10.32 -19.88
N VAL A 56 -13.12 -10.76 -19.84
CA VAL A 56 -14.02 -10.57 -18.70
C VAL A 56 -13.47 -11.26 -17.45
N ARG A 57 -13.19 -12.57 -17.53
CA ARG A 57 -12.70 -13.34 -16.38
C ARG A 57 -11.39 -12.79 -15.84
N TRP A 58 -10.50 -12.32 -16.72
CA TRP A 58 -9.24 -11.73 -16.31
C TRP A 58 -9.44 -10.35 -15.69
N SER A 59 -10.34 -9.51 -16.23
CA SER A 59 -10.69 -8.22 -15.64
C SER A 59 -11.21 -8.41 -14.21
N ASP A 60 -12.13 -9.34 -13.99
CA ASP A 60 -12.67 -9.62 -12.66
C ASP A 60 -11.57 -10.09 -11.68
N GLY A 61 -10.62 -10.89 -12.17
CA GLY A 61 -9.47 -11.32 -11.38
C GLY A 61 -8.49 -10.20 -11.05
N LEU A 62 -8.28 -9.25 -11.98
CA LEU A 62 -7.49 -8.06 -11.73
C LEU A 62 -8.16 -7.14 -10.71
N ASP A 63 -9.48 -6.95 -10.80
CA ASP A 63 -10.26 -6.13 -9.85
C ASP A 63 -10.05 -6.64 -8.42
N ILE A 64 -10.22 -7.96 -8.20
CA ILE A 64 -9.97 -8.60 -6.88
C ILE A 64 -8.52 -8.39 -6.42
N LEU A 65 -7.55 -8.61 -7.31
CA LEU A 65 -6.14 -8.44 -6.97
C LEU A 65 -5.81 -6.99 -6.60
N THR A 66 -6.40 -6.01 -7.29
CA THR A 66 -6.21 -4.60 -7.01
C THR A 66 -6.89 -4.16 -5.71
N ASP A 67 -8.06 -4.71 -5.38
CA ASP A 67 -8.74 -4.46 -4.11
C ASP A 67 -7.90 -4.97 -2.92
N ASP A 68 -7.38 -6.20 -3.02
CA ASP A 68 -6.50 -6.78 -2.01
C ASP A 68 -5.20 -5.96 -1.86
N ALA A 69 -4.62 -5.54 -2.98
CA ALA A 69 -3.44 -4.69 -2.98
C ALA A 69 -3.70 -3.33 -2.32
N ASP A 70 -4.82 -2.67 -2.62
CA ASP A 70 -5.18 -1.40 -1.98
C ASP A 70 -5.38 -1.57 -0.47
N ALA A 71 -6.03 -2.66 -0.04
CA ALA A 71 -6.16 -2.99 1.38
C ALA A 71 -4.79 -3.13 2.07
N ILE A 72 -3.83 -3.82 1.45
CA ILE A 72 -2.45 -3.96 1.96
C ILE A 72 -1.76 -2.60 2.04
N GLY A 73 -1.83 -1.79 0.99
CA GLY A 73 -1.24 -0.45 0.95
C GLY A 73 -1.80 0.47 2.06
N ASN A 74 -3.11 0.39 2.29
CA ASN A 74 -3.80 1.12 3.36
C ASN A 74 -3.34 0.66 4.75
N VAL A 75 -3.16 -0.64 4.97
CA VAL A 75 -2.64 -1.18 6.24
C VAL A 75 -1.20 -0.72 6.48
N LEU A 76 -0.33 -0.78 5.47
CA LEU A 76 1.06 -0.31 5.57
C LEU A 76 1.12 1.19 5.91
N THR A 77 0.28 1.99 5.27
CA THR A 77 0.17 3.43 5.55
C THR A 77 -0.25 3.70 7.00
N LYS A 78 -1.28 2.99 7.49
CA LYS A 78 -1.75 3.12 8.88
C LYS A 78 -0.67 2.70 9.89
N ALA A 79 0.03 1.61 9.61
CA ALA A 79 1.11 1.12 10.46
C ALA A 79 2.28 2.12 10.51
N ALA A 80 2.72 2.66 9.38
CA ALA A 80 3.75 3.69 9.32
C ALA A 80 3.36 4.93 10.15
N ALA A 81 2.12 5.40 10.03
CA ALA A 81 1.60 6.51 10.84
C ALA A 81 1.63 6.21 12.35
N ALA A 82 1.24 4.99 12.75
CA ALA A 82 1.28 4.56 14.15
C ALA A 82 2.72 4.50 14.72
N TYR A 83 3.68 4.02 13.92
CA TYR A 83 5.09 4.04 14.30
C TYR A 83 5.60 5.48 14.50
N ARG A 84 5.34 6.40 13.56
CA ARG A 84 5.74 7.81 13.70
C ARG A 84 5.12 8.49 14.91
N ALA A 85 3.84 8.22 15.19
CA ALA A 85 3.15 8.79 16.35
C ALA A 85 3.77 8.32 17.67
N THR A 86 4.10 7.02 17.75
CA THR A 86 4.76 6.44 18.93
C THR A 86 6.18 7.00 19.11
N GLU A 87 6.96 7.09 18.02
CA GLU A 87 8.29 7.70 18.04
C GLU A 87 8.25 9.16 18.49
N SER A 88 7.31 9.95 17.97
CA SER A 88 7.13 11.36 18.35
C SER A 88 6.75 11.52 19.82
N ALA A 89 5.86 10.66 20.33
CA ALA A 89 5.46 10.66 21.74
C ALA A 89 6.63 10.30 22.66
N ALA A 90 7.43 9.31 22.29
CA ALA A 90 8.64 8.93 23.04
C ALA A 90 9.68 10.06 23.04
N ALA A 91 9.93 10.68 21.88
CA ALA A 91 10.85 11.81 21.77
C ALA A 91 10.41 13.01 22.63
N GLY A 92 9.12 13.34 22.66
CA GLY A 92 8.58 14.40 23.52
C GLY A 92 8.68 14.10 25.02
N SER A 93 8.62 12.83 25.41
CA SER A 93 8.85 12.41 26.81
C SER A 93 10.32 12.51 27.22
N LEU A 94 11.26 12.39 26.27
CA LEU A 94 12.70 12.46 26.52
C LEU A 94 13.24 13.90 26.58
N THR A 95 12.54 14.89 26.01
CA THR A 95 12.91 16.31 26.11
C THR A 95 12.43 16.97 27.39
N THR A 96 11.51 16.33 28.12
CA THR A 96 11.07 16.76 29.44
C THR A 96 11.92 16.05 30.49
N ASP A 97 13.16 16.50 30.68
CA ASP A 97 13.96 16.12 31.84
C ASP A 97 13.53 17.01 33.02
N PRO A 98 12.81 16.50 34.04
CA PRO A 98 12.63 17.22 35.28
C PRO A 98 13.94 17.11 36.07
N GLY A 99 15.01 17.72 35.53
CA GLY A 99 16.31 17.70 36.15
C GLY A 99 16.16 18.19 37.58
N GLN A 100 16.29 17.27 38.54
CA GLN A 100 16.45 17.64 39.94
C GLN A 100 17.66 18.56 39.97
N GLY A 101 17.43 19.82 40.36
CA GLY A 101 18.48 20.81 40.49
C GLY A 101 19.63 20.27 41.37
N PRO A 102 20.85 20.82 41.21
CA PRO A 102 22.01 20.32 41.93
C PRO A 102 21.68 20.22 43.42
N VAL A 103 21.90 19.05 44.01
CA VAL A 103 21.91 18.94 45.47
C VAL A 103 23.09 19.79 45.96
N ASP A 104 22.78 20.84 46.72
CA ASP A 104 23.78 21.69 47.34
C ASP A 104 24.32 20.91 48.55
N ASP A 105 25.57 20.47 48.44
CA ASP A 105 26.25 19.70 49.48
C ASP A 105 26.55 20.65 50.66
N GLY A 106 25.66 20.62 51.66
CA GLY A 106 25.81 21.30 52.96
C GLY A 106 26.32 20.37 54.06
#